data_AF-A0A920TY95-F1
#
_entry.id   AF-A0A920TY95-F1
#
_cell.length_a   1.000
_cell.length_b   1.000
_cell.length_c   1.000
_cell.angle_alpha   90.00
_cell.angle_beta   90.00
_cell.angle_gamma   90.00
#
_symmetry.space_group_name_H-M   'P 1'
#
loop_
_entity.id
_entity.type
_entity.pdbx_description
1 polymer ?
#
loop_
_entity_poly.entity_id
_entity_poly.type
_entity_poly.pdbx_seq_one_letter_code
_entity_poly.pdbx_strand_id
1 'polypeptide(L)'
;MKLLLKLIKPILATVVGIFGLYLVNLFFMKPISLDHYLGKEVISGMLDSPEAMTYLGIIDQFNFITKHQSKLSVYGLEDQAEDLADMKKSRAILERYDDSKLTKQQRISKNVALFDLDNKIKQEEEFPFHDYPLNQIGGIHLNMVQFMTDVHPIRSKNEARAYIDRLNMLDDVFGSTIESLNAQRDAGIFPPRFVFDHVIRQLNELIHADQNPIRDVFRAEDQ
;
A
#
# COMPACT_ATOMS: atom_id res chain seq x y z
N MET A 1 24.02 -4.39 -44.41
CA MET A 1 24.04 -4.50 -42.93
C MET A 1 24.52 -3.24 -42.20
N LYS A 2 25.70 -2.67 -42.51
CA LYS A 2 26.21 -1.45 -41.82
C LYS A 2 25.35 -0.18 -42.01
N LEU A 3 24.67 -0.02 -43.14
CA LEU A 3 23.76 1.13 -43.40
C LEU A 3 22.45 1.05 -42.61
N LEU A 4 21.85 -0.14 -42.52
CA LEU A 4 20.66 -0.41 -41.70
C LEU A 4 20.93 -0.13 -40.21
N LEU A 5 22.07 -0.59 -39.68
CA LEU A 5 22.50 -0.29 -38.30
C LEU A 5 22.75 1.21 -38.04
N LYS A 6 23.14 1.99 -39.06
CA LYS A 6 23.30 3.46 -38.95
C LYS A 6 21.96 4.20 -38.90
N LEU A 7 20.89 3.66 -39.48
CA LEU A 7 19.53 4.22 -39.37
C LEU A 7 18.82 3.77 -38.08
N ILE A 8 19.06 2.55 -37.61
CA ILE A 8 18.41 2.00 -36.41
C ILE A 8 18.81 2.78 -35.15
N LYS A 9 20.10 3.14 -35.01
CA LYS A 9 20.61 3.86 -33.83
C LYS A 9 19.91 5.21 -33.56
N PRO A 10 19.78 6.15 -34.51
CA PRO A 10 19.09 7.41 -34.27
C PRO A 10 17.59 7.20 -34.04
N ILE A 11 16.95 6.24 -34.73
CA ILE A 11 15.53 5.91 -34.48
C ILE A 11 15.35 5.42 -33.04
N LEU A 12 16.19 4.48 -32.60
CA LEU A 12 16.15 3.97 -31.23
C LEU A 12 16.40 5.09 -30.21
N ALA A 13 17.38 5.96 -30.46
CA ALA A 13 17.65 7.10 -29.59
C ALA A 13 16.44 8.05 -29.51
N THR A 14 15.77 8.34 -30.63
CA THR A 14 14.56 9.15 -30.65
C THR A 14 13.41 8.49 -29.90
N VAL A 15 13.19 7.18 -30.08
CA VAL A 15 12.14 6.44 -29.36
C VAL A 15 12.40 6.46 -27.86
N VAL A 16 13.64 6.21 -27.42
CA VAL A 16 14.04 6.29 -26.02
C VAL A 16 13.85 7.71 -25.47
N GLY A 17 14.20 8.73 -26.26
CA GLY A 17 14.00 10.14 -25.88
C GLY A 17 12.52 10.49 -25.69
N ILE A 18 11.66 10.10 -26.64
CA ILE A 18 10.21 10.31 -26.55
C ILE A 18 9.62 9.55 -25.36
N PHE A 19 10.05 8.30 -25.15
CA PHE A 19 9.61 7.50 -24.01
C PHE A 19 10.05 8.13 -22.68
N GLY A 20 11.27 8.65 -22.59
CA GLY A 20 11.76 9.39 -21.43
C GLY A 20 10.92 10.65 -21.15
N LEU A 21 10.62 11.45 -22.18
CA LEU A 21 9.75 12.63 -22.04
C LEU A 21 8.34 12.24 -21.59
N TYR A 22 7.81 11.13 -22.10
CA TYR A 22 6.52 10.59 -21.66
C TYR A 22 6.54 10.19 -20.18
N LEU A 23 7.59 9.50 -19.71
CA LEU A 23 7.74 9.14 -18.30
C LEU A 23 7.88 10.38 -17.41
N VAL A 24 8.63 11.39 -17.85
CA VAL A 24 8.72 12.67 -17.13
C VAL A 24 7.35 13.33 -17.01
N ASN A 25 6.55 13.34 -18.09
CA ASN A 25 5.18 13.84 -18.04
C ASN A 25 4.28 13.02 -17.11
N LEU A 26 4.43 11.69 -17.11
CA LEU A 26 3.59 10.78 -16.34
C LEU A 26 3.82 10.90 -14.83
N PHE A 27 5.08 11.03 -14.39
CA PHE A 27 5.44 10.98 -12.97
C PHE A 27 5.59 12.36 -12.31
N PHE A 28 6.00 13.39 -13.05
CA PHE A 28 6.38 14.69 -12.45
C PHE A 28 5.48 15.86 -12.85
N MET A 29 4.53 15.66 -13.77
CA MET A 29 3.64 16.70 -14.28
C MET A 29 2.18 16.26 -14.17
N LYS A 30 1.25 17.07 -14.70
CA LYS A 30 -0.09 16.58 -15.04
C LYS A 30 0.03 15.72 -16.31
N PRO A 31 -0.26 14.41 -16.27
CA PRO A 31 -0.14 13.58 -17.46
C PRO A 31 -1.17 13.96 -18.52
N ILE A 32 -0.82 13.81 -19.80
CA ILE A 32 -1.76 14.15 -20.89
C ILE A 32 -3.01 13.27 -20.85
N SER A 33 -2.84 11.97 -20.57
CA SER A 33 -3.92 10.99 -20.47
C SER A 33 -4.39 10.84 -19.01
N LEU A 34 -5.69 11.01 -18.78
CA LEU A 34 -6.31 10.72 -17.47
C LEU A 34 -6.14 9.24 -17.10
N ASP A 35 -6.35 8.32 -18.05
CA ASP A 35 -6.30 6.89 -17.78
C ASP A 35 -4.88 6.45 -17.39
N HIS A 36 -3.86 7.04 -18.01
CA HIS A 36 -2.48 6.75 -17.65
C HIS A 36 -2.13 7.34 -16.28
N TYR A 37 -2.65 8.52 -15.95
CA TYR A 37 -2.49 9.10 -14.62
C TYR A 37 -3.13 8.20 -13.56
N LEU A 38 -4.42 7.86 -13.70
CA LEU A 38 -5.13 7.00 -12.76
C LEU A 38 -4.50 5.61 -12.66
N GLY A 39 -4.15 5.00 -13.79
CA GLY A 39 -3.45 3.71 -13.81
C GLY A 39 -2.11 3.77 -13.09
N LYS A 40 -1.36 4.86 -13.24
CA LYS A 40 -0.11 5.10 -12.51
C LYS A 40 -0.36 5.23 -11.01
N GLU A 41 -1.34 6.03 -10.57
CA GLU A 41 -1.64 6.19 -9.14
C GLU A 41 -1.99 4.84 -8.49
N VAL A 42 -2.81 4.02 -9.17
CA VAL A 42 -3.18 2.68 -8.69
C VAL A 42 -1.94 1.77 -8.59
N ILE A 43 -1.11 1.74 -9.63
CA ILE A 43 0.10 0.90 -9.64
C ILE A 43 1.12 1.38 -8.60
N SER A 44 1.32 2.70 -8.47
CA SER A 44 2.22 3.27 -7.47
C SER A 44 1.79 2.87 -6.06
N GLY A 45 0.53 3.13 -5.68
CA GLY A 45 0.04 2.75 -4.35
C GLY A 45 0.13 1.25 -4.07
N MET A 46 -0.03 0.39 -5.10
CA MET A 46 0.20 -1.05 -4.95
C MET A 46 1.67 -1.42 -4.73
N LEU A 47 2.60 -0.71 -5.37
CA LEU A 47 4.04 -0.96 -5.26
C LEU A 47 4.66 -0.32 -4.00
N ASP A 48 3.96 0.61 -3.37
CA ASP A 48 4.40 1.24 -2.12
C ASP A 48 4.12 0.34 -0.90
N SER A 49 3.20 -0.63 -1.01
CA SER A 49 2.91 -1.61 0.04
C SER A 49 3.49 -3.00 -0.27
N PRO A 50 4.48 -3.49 0.50
CA PRO A 50 4.98 -4.86 0.40
C PRO A 50 3.89 -5.93 0.51
N GLU A 51 2.88 -5.68 1.33
CA GLU A 51 1.73 -6.56 1.55
C GLU A 51 0.83 -6.61 0.32
N ALA A 52 0.49 -5.46 -0.26
CA ALA A 52 -0.30 -5.40 -1.50
C ALA A 52 0.43 -6.12 -2.65
N MET A 53 1.74 -5.92 -2.77
CA MET A 53 2.57 -6.66 -3.73
C MET A 53 2.48 -8.17 -3.54
N THR A 54 2.54 -8.65 -2.29
CA THR A 54 2.43 -10.09 -1.98
C THR A 54 1.02 -10.62 -2.23
N TYR A 55 -0.03 -9.87 -1.89
CA TYR A 55 -1.42 -10.24 -2.20
C TYR A 55 -1.65 -10.45 -3.70
N LEU A 56 -1.06 -9.61 -4.54
CA LEU A 56 -1.18 -9.75 -5.99
C LEU A 56 -0.42 -10.96 -6.53
N GLY A 57 0.75 -11.27 -5.97
CA GLY A 57 1.60 -12.40 -6.36
C GLY A 57 2.22 -12.30 -7.78
N ILE A 58 1.73 -11.41 -8.64
CA ILE A 58 2.18 -11.28 -10.04
C ILE A 58 3.64 -10.79 -10.17
N ILE A 59 4.18 -10.19 -9.11
CA ILE A 59 5.56 -9.68 -9.05
C ILE A 59 6.48 -10.47 -8.10
N ASP A 60 6.03 -11.61 -7.57
CA ASP A 60 6.85 -12.50 -6.73
C ASP A 60 8.14 -12.92 -7.43
N GLN A 61 8.06 -13.20 -8.74
CA GLN A 61 9.24 -13.54 -9.56
C GLN A 61 10.31 -12.43 -9.58
N PHE A 62 9.93 -11.20 -9.26
CA PHE A 62 10.82 -10.03 -9.18
C PHE A 62 11.19 -9.67 -7.72
N ASN A 63 10.89 -10.54 -6.75
CA ASN A 63 11.22 -10.31 -5.34
C ASN A 63 12.73 -10.07 -5.11
N PHE A 64 13.61 -10.58 -5.98
CA PHE A 64 15.05 -10.28 -5.90
C PHE A 64 15.37 -8.77 -6.08
N ILE A 65 14.49 -8.02 -6.74
CA ILE A 65 14.58 -6.57 -6.92
C ILE A 65 13.75 -5.86 -5.85
N THR A 66 12.47 -6.21 -5.74
CA THR A 66 11.52 -5.46 -4.90
C THR A 66 11.70 -5.74 -3.41
N LYS A 67 12.19 -6.95 -3.06
CA LYS A 67 12.33 -7.47 -1.68
C LYS A 67 11.04 -7.40 -0.86
N HIS A 68 9.90 -7.29 -1.52
CA HIS A 68 8.62 -7.05 -0.87
C HIS A 68 8.22 -8.19 0.07
N GLN A 69 8.56 -9.45 -0.25
CA GLN A 69 8.21 -10.59 0.61
C GLN A 69 8.92 -10.57 1.98
N SER A 70 10.06 -9.87 2.10
CA SER A 70 10.83 -9.73 3.36
C SER A 70 10.55 -8.41 4.09
N LYS A 71 9.51 -7.66 3.69
CA LYS A 71 9.17 -6.36 4.27
C LYS A 71 7.71 -6.30 4.70
N LEU A 72 7.45 -5.50 5.72
CA LEU A 72 6.13 -5.01 6.10
C LEU A 72 6.12 -3.49 6.03
N SER A 73 4.95 -2.92 5.77
CA SER A 73 4.68 -1.49 5.89
C SER A 73 4.69 -1.10 7.37
N VAL A 74 5.50 -0.12 7.73
CA VAL A 74 5.47 0.51 9.05
C VAL A 74 4.88 1.90 8.82
N TYR A 75 3.69 2.12 9.38
CA TYR A 75 2.88 3.31 9.08
C TYR A 75 2.65 4.11 10.36
N GLY A 76 3.27 5.29 10.44
CA GLY A 76 3.23 6.20 11.58
C GLY A 76 2.53 7.52 11.26
N LEU A 77 2.68 8.49 12.16
CA LEU A 77 2.04 9.81 12.03
C LEU A 77 2.66 10.67 10.91
N GLU A 78 3.95 10.49 10.62
CA GLU A 78 4.62 11.19 9.52
C GLU A 78 4.07 10.74 8.17
N ASP A 79 3.91 9.42 7.99
CA ASP A 79 3.34 8.83 6.77
C ASP A 79 1.90 9.33 6.53
N GLN A 80 1.08 9.44 7.57
CA GLN A 80 -0.28 10.01 7.48
C GLN A 80 -0.26 11.46 6.94
N ALA A 81 0.69 12.27 7.38
CA ALA A 81 0.81 13.64 6.93
C ALA A 81 1.29 13.73 5.47
N GLU A 82 2.23 12.87 5.07
CA GLU A 82 2.69 12.76 3.67
C GLU A 82 1.55 12.30 2.75
N ASP A 83 0.82 11.25 3.13
CA ASP A 83 -0.33 10.74 2.39
C ASP A 83 -1.40 11.82 2.19
N LEU A 84 -1.71 12.62 3.23
CA LEU A 84 -2.65 13.72 3.11
C LEU A 84 -2.18 14.77 2.09
N ALA A 85 -0.88 15.09 2.08
CA ALA A 85 -0.32 16.02 1.11
C ALA A 85 -0.41 15.45 -0.32
N ASP A 86 -0.11 14.17 -0.50
CA ASP A 86 -0.17 13.50 -1.80
C ASP A 86 -1.60 13.34 -2.30
N MET A 87 -2.56 13.00 -1.44
CA MET A 87 -3.99 12.96 -1.80
C MET A 87 -4.46 14.34 -2.30
N LYS A 88 -4.11 15.42 -1.60
CA LYS A 88 -4.46 16.79 -2.02
C LYS A 88 -3.83 17.16 -3.35
N LYS A 89 -2.57 16.78 -3.57
CA LYS A 89 -1.86 16.98 -4.84
C LYS A 89 -2.54 16.20 -5.96
N SER A 90 -2.89 14.94 -5.74
CA SER A 90 -3.56 14.10 -6.74
C SER A 90 -4.95 14.62 -7.09
N ARG A 91 -5.72 15.07 -6.08
CA ARG A 91 -6.99 15.78 -6.27
C ARG A 91 -6.83 17.03 -7.15
N ALA A 92 -5.83 17.88 -6.86
CA ALA A 92 -5.56 19.09 -7.64
C ALA A 92 -5.14 18.79 -9.09
N ILE A 93 -4.43 17.68 -9.33
CA ILE A 93 -4.10 17.21 -10.68
C ILE A 93 -5.38 16.80 -11.43
N LEU A 94 -6.27 16.04 -10.78
CA LEU A 94 -7.53 15.58 -11.35
C LEU A 94 -8.44 16.74 -11.78
N GLU A 95 -8.56 17.77 -10.95
CA GLU A 95 -9.38 18.97 -11.25
C GLU A 95 -8.93 19.69 -12.51
N ARG A 96 -7.64 19.61 -12.88
CA ARG A 96 -7.09 20.26 -14.08
C ARG A 96 -7.50 19.58 -15.38
N TYR A 97 -8.06 18.37 -15.37
CA TYR A 97 -8.56 17.72 -16.59
C TYR A 97 -9.89 18.36 -17.03
N ASP A 98 -9.92 18.81 -18.28
CA ASP A 98 -11.08 19.45 -18.90
C ASP A 98 -12.12 18.40 -19.31
N ASP A 99 -13.29 18.41 -18.65
CA ASP A 99 -14.35 17.43 -18.84
C ASP A 99 -14.94 17.42 -20.26
N SER A 100 -14.81 18.52 -21.01
CA SER A 100 -15.25 18.58 -22.41
C SER A 100 -14.38 17.74 -23.34
N LYS A 101 -13.14 17.47 -22.94
CA LYS A 101 -12.16 16.65 -23.68
C LYS A 101 -12.15 15.20 -23.24
N LEU A 102 -12.90 14.85 -22.20
CA LEU A 102 -13.00 13.50 -21.68
C LEU A 102 -14.16 12.73 -22.32
N THR A 103 -13.94 11.45 -22.56
CA THR A 103 -15.03 10.53 -22.89
C THR A 103 -16.01 10.41 -21.71
N LYS A 104 -17.22 9.90 -21.97
CA LYS A 104 -18.20 9.65 -20.89
C LYS A 104 -17.62 8.75 -19.80
N GLN A 105 -16.88 7.71 -20.17
CA GLN A 105 -16.27 6.77 -19.22
C GLN A 105 -15.18 7.46 -18.39
N GLN A 106 -14.30 8.23 -19.03
CA GLN A 106 -13.25 8.97 -18.34
C GLN A 106 -13.80 9.99 -17.34
N ARG A 107 -14.92 10.66 -17.65
CA ARG A 107 -15.59 11.53 -16.68
C ARG A 107 -16.09 10.75 -15.46
N ILE A 108 -16.64 9.56 -15.66
CA ILE A 108 -17.06 8.70 -14.54
C ILE A 108 -15.85 8.32 -13.69
N SER A 109 -14.77 7.84 -14.31
CA SER A 109 -13.54 7.47 -13.60
C SER A 109 -12.95 8.66 -12.82
N LYS A 110 -12.91 9.85 -13.43
CA LYS A 110 -12.48 11.09 -12.75
C LYS A 110 -13.36 11.40 -11.54
N ASN A 111 -14.68 11.31 -11.69
CA ASN A 111 -15.61 11.62 -10.60
C ASN A 111 -15.49 10.62 -9.44
N VAL A 112 -15.30 9.34 -9.73
CA VAL A 112 -15.06 8.32 -8.70
C VAL A 112 -13.75 8.59 -7.97
N ALA A 113 -12.67 8.90 -8.69
CA ALA A 113 -11.38 9.22 -8.08
C ALA A 113 -11.43 10.49 -7.22
N LEU A 114 -12.10 11.55 -7.69
CA LEU A 114 -12.32 12.76 -6.90
C LEU A 114 -13.15 12.47 -5.65
N PHE A 115 -14.23 11.70 -5.77
CA PHE A 115 -15.07 11.32 -4.63
C PHE A 115 -14.29 10.52 -3.57
N ASP A 116 -13.46 9.55 -3.99
CA ASP A 116 -12.62 8.78 -3.07
C ASP A 116 -11.60 9.67 -2.35
N LEU A 117 -10.89 10.53 -3.09
CA LEU A 117 -9.92 11.47 -2.53
C LEU A 117 -10.58 12.49 -1.60
N ASP A 118 -11.73 13.06 -1.98
CA ASP A 118 -12.47 14.03 -1.17
C ASP A 118 -12.87 13.41 0.18
N ASN A 119 -13.35 12.16 0.18
CA ASN A 119 -13.72 11.47 1.41
C ASN A 119 -12.51 11.17 2.30
N LYS A 120 -11.39 10.70 1.72
CA LYS A 120 -10.17 10.42 2.48
C LYS A 120 -9.55 11.68 3.05
N ILE A 121 -9.42 12.74 2.25
CA ILE A 121 -8.92 14.04 2.72
C ILE A 121 -9.81 14.58 3.84
N LYS A 122 -11.13 14.50 3.68
CA LYS A 122 -12.07 14.94 4.71
C LYS A 122 -11.93 14.12 6.00
N GLN A 123 -11.75 12.80 5.89
CA GLN A 123 -11.50 11.94 7.05
C GLN A 123 -10.27 12.41 7.83
N GLU A 124 -9.14 12.61 7.15
CA GLU A 124 -7.89 13.02 7.81
C GLU A 124 -7.95 14.45 8.38
N GLU A 125 -8.63 15.38 7.70
CA GLU A 125 -8.69 16.78 8.14
C GLU A 125 -9.75 17.04 9.22
N GLU A 126 -10.96 16.48 9.07
CA GLU A 126 -12.08 16.76 9.97
C GLU A 126 -12.20 15.72 11.09
N PHE A 127 -11.73 14.49 10.85
CA PHE A 127 -11.85 13.37 11.78
C PHE A 127 -10.50 12.66 12.02
N PRO A 128 -9.41 13.40 12.33
CA PRO A 128 -8.13 12.77 12.58
C PRO A 128 -8.26 11.74 13.69
N PHE A 129 -7.55 10.63 13.55
CA PHE A 129 -7.50 9.55 14.54
C PHE A 129 -8.82 8.79 14.80
N HIS A 130 -9.84 8.92 13.94
CA HIS A 130 -11.10 8.17 14.05
C HIS A 130 -11.10 6.84 13.25
N ASP A 131 -9.93 6.40 12.80
CA ASP A 131 -9.67 5.18 12.03
C ASP A 131 -9.62 3.92 12.91
N TYR A 132 -9.28 4.07 14.20
CA TYR A 132 -9.21 3.00 15.20
C TYR A 132 -8.41 1.77 14.71
N PRO A 133 -7.07 1.87 14.66
CA PRO A 133 -6.19 0.84 14.07
C PRO A 133 -6.27 -0.50 14.82
N LEU A 134 -6.74 -0.48 16.08
CA LEU A 134 -7.17 -1.66 16.81
C LEU A 134 -8.70 -1.68 16.94
N ASN A 135 -9.32 -2.70 16.36
CA ASN A 135 -10.74 -2.99 16.48
C ASN A 135 -11.02 -4.50 16.34
N GLN A 136 -12.19 -4.94 16.76
CA GLN A 136 -12.52 -6.36 16.89
C GLN A 136 -12.76 -7.11 15.56
N ILE A 137 -12.84 -6.40 14.43
CA ILE A 137 -13.20 -6.98 13.12
C ILE A 137 -11.98 -7.08 12.19
N GLY A 138 -11.17 -6.03 12.13
CA GLY A 138 -10.05 -5.92 11.20
C GLY A 138 -8.93 -5.03 11.73
N GLY A 139 -8.71 -5.04 13.04
CA GLY A 139 -7.56 -4.36 13.64
C GLY A 139 -6.23 -4.97 13.17
N ILE A 140 -5.16 -4.19 13.28
CA ILE A 140 -3.82 -4.60 12.83
C ILE A 140 -3.38 -5.95 13.43
N HIS A 141 -3.77 -6.26 14.68
CA HIS A 141 -3.46 -7.52 15.33
C HIS A 141 -4.10 -8.74 14.66
N LEU A 142 -5.27 -8.58 14.04
CA LEU A 142 -5.93 -9.64 13.27
C LEU A 142 -5.35 -9.72 11.86
N ASN A 143 -5.20 -8.56 11.21
CA ASN A 143 -4.73 -8.49 9.83
C ASN A 143 -3.31 -9.02 9.69
N MET A 144 -2.42 -8.76 10.65
CA MET A 144 -1.04 -9.28 10.61
C MET A 144 -1.00 -10.81 10.77
N VAL A 145 -1.83 -11.37 11.66
CA VAL A 145 -1.94 -12.83 11.78
C VAL A 145 -2.45 -13.42 10.47
N GLN A 146 -3.57 -12.90 9.94
CA GLN A 146 -4.17 -13.38 8.69
C GLN A 146 -3.20 -13.26 7.51
N PHE A 147 -2.48 -12.14 7.39
CA PHE A 147 -1.52 -11.94 6.33
C PHE A 147 -0.37 -12.96 6.40
N MET A 148 0.15 -13.20 7.61
CA MET A 148 1.21 -14.17 7.82
C MET A 148 0.72 -15.62 7.72
N THR A 149 -0.55 -15.93 7.92
CA THR A 149 -1.04 -17.33 7.80
C THR A 149 -1.57 -17.65 6.41
N ASP A 150 -2.26 -16.71 5.77
CA ASP A 150 -3.10 -17.02 4.60
C ASP A 150 -2.54 -16.45 3.30
N VAL A 151 -1.63 -15.46 3.39
CA VAL A 151 -1.23 -14.63 2.24
C VAL A 151 0.26 -14.76 1.92
N HIS A 152 1.13 -14.72 2.93
CA HIS A 152 2.56 -14.87 2.70
C HIS A 152 2.85 -16.29 2.16
N PRO A 153 3.42 -16.44 0.94
CA PRO A 153 3.72 -17.74 0.38
C PRO A 153 4.94 -18.37 1.05
N ILE A 154 4.93 -19.68 1.34
CA ILE A 154 6.09 -20.42 1.87
C ILE A 154 6.38 -21.61 0.95
N ARG A 155 6.80 -21.34 -0.30
CA ARG A 155 7.01 -22.40 -1.31
C ARG A 155 8.48 -22.79 -1.48
N SER A 156 9.38 -22.06 -0.82
CA SER A 156 10.82 -22.26 -0.94
C SER A 156 11.55 -21.78 0.31
N LYS A 157 12.80 -22.24 0.47
CA LYS A 157 13.68 -21.76 1.55
C LYS A 157 13.89 -20.25 1.57
N ASN A 158 13.79 -19.57 0.42
CA ASN A 158 13.92 -18.11 0.38
C ASN A 158 12.67 -17.43 0.90
N GLU A 159 11.49 -17.93 0.54
CA GLU A 159 10.22 -17.41 1.05
C GLU A 159 10.07 -17.72 2.55
N ALA A 160 10.46 -18.91 3.01
CA ALA A 160 10.53 -19.22 4.44
C ALA A 160 11.43 -18.26 5.24
N ARG A 161 12.56 -17.81 4.67
CA ARG A 161 13.38 -16.77 5.31
C ARG A 161 12.68 -15.41 5.31
N ALA A 162 12.06 -15.04 4.20
CA ALA A 162 11.28 -13.80 4.09
C ALA A 162 10.13 -13.75 5.09
N TYR A 163 9.51 -14.89 5.38
CA TYR A 163 8.52 -15.05 6.46
C TYR A 163 9.08 -14.62 7.80
N ILE A 164 10.25 -15.17 8.16
CA ILE A 164 10.95 -14.84 9.40
C ILE A 164 11.37 -13.37 9.42
N ASP A 165 11.85 -12.83 8.29
CA ASP A 165 12.18 -11.41 8.18
C ASP A 165 10.99 -10.51 8.54
N ARG A 166 9.79 -10.82 8.03
CA ARG A 166 8.56 -10.09 8.38
C ARG A 166 8.18 -10.24 9.85
N LEU A 167 8.33 -11.43 10.43
CA LEU A 167 8.06 -11.61 11.87
C LEU A 167 8.96 -10.72 12.72
N ASN A 168 10.22 -10.54 12.33
CA ASN A 168 11.15 -9.65 13.03
C ASN A 168 10.79 -8.15 12.89
N MET A 169 9.92 -7.79 11.94
CA MET A 169 9.43 -6.41 11.76
C MET A 169 8.13 -6.13 12.52
N LEU A 170 7.49 -7.13 13.13
CA LEU A 170 6.22 -6.93 13.82
C LEU A 170 6.34 -5.94 14.98
N ASP A 171 7.49 -5.90 15.67
CA ASP A 171 7.76 -4.93 16.73
C ASP A 171 7.68 -3.49 16.21
N ASP A 172 8.21 -3.22 15.00
CA ASP A 172 8.16 -1.89 14.38
C ASP A 172 6.73 -1.53 13.96
N VAL A 173 5.99 -2.48 13.37
CA VAL A 173 4.59 -2.31 12.96
C VAL A 173 3.68 -1.99 14.17
N PHE A 174 3.83 -2.76 15.26
CA PHE A 174 3.08 -2.49 16.49
C PHE A 174 3.59 -1.21 17.19
N GLY A 175 4.86 -0.87 17.06
CA GLY A 175 5.42 0.39 17.52
C GLY A 175 4.74 1.61 16.88
N SER A 176 4.59 1.62 15.56
CA SER A 176 3.89 2.71 14.84
C SER A 176 2.39 2.73 15.15
N THR A 177 1.79 1.57 15.37
CA THR A 177 0.39 1.47 15.86
C THR A 177 0.26 2.13 17.24
N ILE A 178 1.19 1.87 18.17
CA ILE A 178 1.20 2.47 19.51
C ILE A 178 1.35 3.99 19.42
N GLU A 179 2.15 4.51 18.48
CA GLU A 179 2.23 5.95 18.22
C GLU A 179 0.85 6.55 17.90
N SER A 180 0.12 5.93 16.95
CA SER A 180 -1.23 6.35 16.57
C SER A 180 -2.22 6.26 17.75
N LEU A 181 -2.15 5.20 18.55
CA LEU A 181 -2.98 5.05 19.76
C LEU A 181 -2.67 6.11 20.83
N ASN A 182 -1.41 6.53 20.97
CA ASN A 182 -1.05 7.61 21.88
C ASN A 182 -1.61 8.96 21.38
N ALA A 183 -1.56 9.22 20.08
CA ALA A 183 -2.18 10.40 19.49
C ALA A 183 -3.71 10.41 19.69
N GLN A 184 -4.38 9.26 19.49
CA GLN A 184 -5.80 9.07 19.84
C GLN A 184 -6.07 9.41 21.31
N ARG A 185 -5.28 8.86 22.22
CA ARG A 185 -5.41 9.10 23.66
C ARG A 185 -5.27 10.59 23.99
N ASP A 186 -4.25 11.24 23.45
CA ASP A 186 -3.94 12.64 23.74
C ASP A 186 -5.02 13.58 23.17
N ALA A 187 -5.68 13.18 22.07
CA ALA A 187 -6.85 13.84 21.51
C ALA A 187 -8.18 13.50 22.21
N GLY A 188 -8.19 12.54 23.15
CA GLY A 188 -9.40 12.08 23.83
C GLY A 188 -10.34 11.23 22.95
N ILE A 189 -9.81 10.65 21.87
CA ILE A 189 -10.55 9.85 20.91
C ILE A 189 -10.37 8.37 21.26
N PHE A 190 -11.48 7.69 21.55
CA PHE A 190 -11.45 6.28 21.94
C PHE A 190 -12.63 5.54 21.31
N PRO A 191 -12.43 4.26 20.93
CA PRO A 191 -13.54 3.42 20.56
C PRO A 191 -14.43 3.14 21.78
N PRO A 192 -15.68 2.66 21.57
CA PRO A 192 -16.55 2.25 22.66
C PRO A 192 -15.92 1.16 23.53
N ARG A 193 -16.24 1.14 24.83
CA ARG A 193 -15.66 0.20 25.81
C ARG A 193 -15.67 -1.27 25.37
N PHE A 194 -16.76 -1.73 24.76
CA PHE A 194 -16.87 -3.13 24.34
C PHE A 194 -15.82 -3.51 23.28
N VAL A 195 -15.31 -2.55 22.49
CA VAL A 195 -14.23 -2.78 21.52
C VAL A 195 -12.94 -3.16 22.25
N PHE A 196 -12.58 -2.42 23.31
CA PHE A 196 -11.42 -2.75 24.14
C PHE A 196 -11.54 -4.14 24.75
N ASP A 197 -12.72 -4.50 25.29
CA ASP A 197 -12.93 -5.82 25.90
C ASP A 197 -12.71 -6.97 24.88
N HIS A 198 -13.07 -6.77 23.62
CA HIS A 198 -12.83 -7.75 22.56
C HIS A 198 -11.36 -7.78 22.13
N VAL A 199 -10.75 -6.62 21.89
CA VAL A 199 -9.34 -6.53 21.48
C VAL A 199 -8.41 -7.14 22.53
N ILE A 200 -8.62 -6.82 23.82
CA ILE A 200 -7.82 -7.39 24.92
C ILE A 200 -7.95 -8.92 24.96
N ARG A 201 -9.17 -9.45 24.78
CA ARG A 201 -9.39 -10.90 24.73
C ARG A 201 -8.64 -11.54 23.56
N GLN A 202 -8.77 -10.98 22.36
CA GLN A 202 -8.11 -11.48 21.15
C GLN A 202 -6.57 -11.45 21.29
N LEU A 203 -6.02 -10.37 21.86
CA LEU A 203 -4.58 -10.26 22.11
C LEU A 203 -4.10 -11.28 23.15
N ASN A 204 -4.86 -11.47 24.23
CA ASN A 204 -4.55 -12.49 25.25
C ASN A 204 -4.58 -13.90 24.65
N GLU A 205 -5.58 -14.20 23.83
CA GLU A 205 -5.64 -15.47 23.09
C GLU A 205 -4.42 -15.65 22.19
N LEU A 206 -4.00 -14.62 21.47
CA LEU A 206 -2.84 -14.67 20.58
C LEU A 206 -1.52 -14.96 21.33
N ILE A 207 -1.30 -14.35 22.49
CA ILE A 207 -0.03 -14.49 23.25
C ILE A 207 0.02 -15.71 24.17
N HIS A 208 -1.14 -16.24 24.59
CA HIS A 208 -1.23 -17.37 25.51
C HIS A 208 -1.50 -18.71 24.84
N ALA A 209 -1.54 -18.76 23.50
CA ALA A 209 -1.87 -19.99 22.81
C ALA A 209 -0.70 -21.00 22.81
N ASP A 210 -0.94 -22.19 23.36
CA ASP A 210 -0.04 -23.36 23.22
C ASP A 210 0.19 -23.72 21.73
N GLN A 211 -0.80 -23.42 20.89
CA GLN A 211 -0.78 -23.48 19.42
C GLN A 211 -0.77 -22.08 18.83
N ASN A 212 0.28 -21.71 18.12
CA ASN A 212 0.40 -20.40 17.52
C ASN A 212 0.23 -20.55 16.00
N PRO A 213 -0.83 -19.98 15.39
CA PRO A 213 -1.16 -20.25 13.98
C PRO A 213 -0.04 -19.80 13.02
N ILE A 214 0.67 -18.71 13.34
CA ILE A 214 1.83 -18.23 12.56
C ILE A 214 2.93 -19.30 12.56
N ARG A 215 3.26 -19.85 13.74
CA ARG A 215 4.27 -20.92 13.86
C ARG A 215 3.79 -22.20 13.18
N ASP A 216 2.52 -22.54 13.32
CA ASP A 216 1.99 -23.83 12.90
C ASP A 216 1.88 -23.89 11.36
N VAL A 217 1.50 -22.79 10.69
CA VAL A 217 1.58 -22.67 9.22
C VAL A 217 3.02 -22.79 8.73
N PHE A 218 3.96 -22.07 9.37
CA PHE A 218 5.38 -22.15 9.00
C PHE A 218 5.91 -23.58 9.06
N ARG A 219 5.52 -24.36 10.08
CA ARG A 219 5.94 -25.76 10.23
C ARG A 219 5.29 -26.72 9.24
N ALA A 220 4.05 -26.45 8.82
CA ALA A 220 3.33 -27.30 7.89
C ALA A 220 3.92 -27.20 6.47
N GLU A 221 4.39 -26.01 6.08
CA GLU A 221 4.89 -25.71 4.74
C GLU A 221 6.43 -25.90 4.59
N ASP A 222 7.18 -26.00 5.70
CA ASP A 222 8.64 -26.29 5.68
C ASP A 222 8.96 -27.81 5.54
N GLN A 223 7.96 -28.67 5.42
CA GLN A 223 8.11 -30.12 5.16
C GLN A 223 8.17 -30.45 3.68
#